data_AF-A0AAV7H388-F1
#
_entry.id   AF-A0AAV7H388-F1
#
_cell.length_a   1.000
_cell.length_b   1.000
_cell.length_c   1.000
_cell.angle_alpha   90.00
_cell.angle_beta   90.00
_cell.angle_gamma   90.00
#
_symmetry.space_group_name_H-M   'P 1'
#
loop_
_entity.id
_entity.type
_entity.pdbx_description
1 polymer ?
#
loop_
_entity_poly.entity_id
_entity_poly.type
_entity_poly.pdbx_seq_one_letter_code
_entity_poly.pdbx_strand_id
1 'polypeptide(L)'
;MGTNNNIQLLHHQQPSNFNAEISSDKWHAFIPVGSLHNIFESKRDSDLCHLWSKDKKCIVCLNKHPARSIIYEAFDLSNKSINCTHPLGFEERAVNRGRIVDWTHQHKVLKHPAIICFISHCGWNSVIELHTKCLKDSFSLASDENGLVFKEEVGSEVDELLKYRDIIRIAHSTALKRGSSFNKFANFLTGILFKEGHVIPLMELSYCLIERGFRITFINTEFNHKRIFAGSLLDEAKFIDGIHFVTIPDGLEPEEDRHNFGRLTTSLTTVVPKFFEEFMRNNAVKFTCFIADVNMAWALSIAKNMGLRTAVVWPSAAGALVTFLSIPKLIQDEVIDENGTPMKKEVIQLNPQMTPMDTSILPWCCLRDEYTQKIMFNYMIANSQATSNAEMIICNSFEMLEKPIFKEKPYILPVGPLHNSFESIRDPNLCHFWSEDKQCIAWLNKHPANSVIYVAFGSITIFNNKQFQELALGLELMNRPFLWVVRPDMTNKSINCTYPSGFEERVADRGRMVGWSPQQKVLKHPAIACFISHCGWNSTIEGVRNGVPFLCWPYFSDQLLNQRYITKVWKIGLSFVPDENGLISKEEFGSKVQYLLEDKDIMARSQALKNFSDISVMKGGSSIKNLNTFADFIRENI
;
A
#
# COMPACT_ATOMS: atom_id res chain seq x y z
N MET A 1 56.44 -41.49 -20.37
CA MET A 1 56.88 -42.16 -21.62
C MET A 1 55.75 -41.95 -22.62
N GLY A 2 55.75 -40.85 -23.36
CA GLY A 2 56.38 -40.70 -24.68
C GLY A 2 55.23 -40.70 -25.70
N THR A 3 55.09 -39.80 -26.68
CA THR A 3 55.98 -38.84 -27.34
C THR A 3 55.10 -37.99 -28.28
N ASN A 4 55.36 -36.68 -28.38
CA ASN A 4 55.67 -35.89 -29.59
C ASN A 4 54.98 -36.29 -30.92
N ASN A 5 54.55 -35.42 -31.84
CA ASN A 5 54.92 -34.04 -32.13
C ASN A 5 54.08 -33.50 -33.32
N ASN A 6 54.14 -32.18 -33.51
CA ASN A 6 54.13 -31.42 -34.77
C ASN A 6 52.89 -30.65 -35.23
N ILE A 7 53.15 -29.33 -35.24
CA ILE A 7 52.53 -28.19 -35.90
C ILE A 7 52.77 -28.26 -37.42
N GLN A 8 51.78 -27.88 -38.24
CA GLN A 8 52.03 -27.10 -39.47
C GLN A 8 50.77 -26.35 -39.95
N LEU A 9 50.95 -25.04 -40.13
CA LEU A 9 50.07 -24.11 -40.83
C LEU A 9 50.34 -24.19 -42.35
N LEU A 10 49.29 -24.10 -43.20
CA LEU A 10 49.06 -23.02 -44.18
C LEU A 10 48.00 -23.39 -45.26
N HIS A 11 47.04 -22.47 -45.40
CA HIS A 11 46.26 -22.02 -46.56
C HIS A 11 45.24 -22.87 -47.36
N HIS A 12 43.98 -22.40 -47.26
CA HIS A 12 43.00 -22.05 -48.31
C HIS A 12 42.64 -23.06 -49.43
N GLN A 13 41.38 -23.54 -49.43
CA GLN A 13 40.25 -23.03 -50.26
C GLN A 13 39.01 -23.93 -50.07
N GLN A 14 37.83 -23.32 -49.95
CA GLN A 14 36.49 -23.92 -50.07
C GLN A 14 36.09 -24.08 -51.56
N PRO A 15 34.89 -24.56 -51.96
CA PRO A 15 33.79 -25.27 -51.23
C PRO A 15 33.24 -26.49 -52.03
N SER A 16 32.28 -27.24 -51.49
CA SER A 16 31.02 -27.66 -52.18
C SER A 16 30.34 -28.91 -51.59
N ASN A 17 29.01 -28.90 -51.70
CA ASN A 17 28.05 -30.02 -51.68
C ASN A 17 27.76 -30.70 -50.32
N PHE A 18 26.57 -31.20 -49.99
CA PHE A 18 25.14 -31.10 -50.36
C PHE A 18 24.53 -32.37 -49.71
N ASN A 19 23.22 -32.34 -49.38
CA ASN A 19 22.33 -33.48 -49.08
C ASN A 19 22.39 -34.14 -47.68
N ALA A 20 21.29 -34.03 -46.92
CA ALA A 20 20.26 -35.08 -46.88
C ALA A 20 19.00 -34.61 -46.11
N GLU A 21 17.88 -35.24 -46.45
CA GLU A 21 16.47 -34.98 -46.13
C GLU A 21 16.10 -35.06 -44.63
N ILE A 22 15.11 -34.27 -44.18
CA ILE A 22 14.25 -34.62 -43.03
C ILE A 22 12.81 -34.11 -43.28
N SER A 23 11.84 -34.99 -42.99
CA SER A 23 10.40 -34.83 -43.18
C SER A 23 9.70 -33.87 -42.20
N SER A 24 8.52 -33.43 -42.64
CA SER A 24 7.33 -32.94 -41.90
C SER A 24 7.36 -31.52 -41.32
N ASP A 25 6.38 -30.74 -41.75
CA ASP A 25 5.70 -29.65 -41.04
C ASP A 25 6.56 -28.73 -40.17
N LYS A 26 7.36 -27.87 -40.82
CA LYS A 26 7.80 -26.55 -40.35
C LYS A 26 8.68 -25.91 -41.43
N TRP A 27 8.22 -24.83 -42.06
CA TRP A 27 9.06 -24.06 -42.97
C TRP A 27 9.97 -23.13 -42.14
N HIS A 28 11.28 -23.41 -42.14
CA HIS A 28 12.33 -22.47 -41.74
C HIS A 28 13.04 -22.04 -43.03
N ALA A 29 12.97 -20.75 -43.39
CA ALA A 29 13.70 -20.23 -44.53
C ALA A 29 15.09 -19.75 -44.08
N PHE A 30 16.15 -20.24 -44.73
CA PHE A 30 17.52 -19.77 -44.54
C PHE A 30 17.89 -18.79 -45.66
N ILE A 31 18.16 -17.53 -45.31
CA ILE A 31 18.68 -16.52 -46.26
C ILE A 31 20.14 -16.17 -45.88
N PRO A 32 21.09 -16.14 -46.83
CA PRO A 32 22.47 -15.75 -46.54
C PRO A 32 22.59 -14.26 -46.16
N VAL A 33 23.31 -13.99 -45.06
CA VAL A 33 23.51 -12.66 -44.43
C VAL A 33 24.00 -11.57 -45.41
N GLY A 34 24.77 -11.95 -46.44
CA GLY A 34 25.34 -11.01 -47.41
C GLY A 34 24.30 -10.30 -48.31
N SER A 35 23.08 -10.84 -48.42
CA SER A 35 22.04 -10.30 -49.32
C SER A 35 21.19 -9.19 -48.68
N LEU A 36 21.28 -9.01 -47.36
CA LEU A 36 20.40 -8.11 -46.59
C LEU A 36 20.91 -6.67 -46.46
N HIS A 37 22.19 -6.41 -46.71
CA HIS A 37 22.79 -5.06 -46.57
C HIS A 37 22.23 -4.03 -47.57
N ASN A 38 21.66 -4.46 -48.70
CA ASN A 38 21.06 -3.52 -49.66
C ASN A 38 19.67 -3.00 -49.20
N ILE A 39 19.02 -3.69 -48.26
CA ILE A 39 17.63 -3.44 -47.86
C ILE A 39 17.54 -2.89 -46.41
N PHE A 40 18.48 -3.27 -45.54
CA PHE A 40 18.44 -2.94 -44.11
C PHE A 40 19.71 -2.20 -43.64
N GLU A 41 19.55 -1.21 -42.76
CA GLU A 41 20.63 -0.51 -42.04
C GLU A 41 20.91 -1.19 -40.69
N SER A 42 22.19 -1.38 -40.34
CA SER A 42 22.58 -2.07 -39.10
C SER A 42 22.96 -1.10 -37.99
N LYS A 43 22.45 -1.33 -36.78
CA LYS A 43 22.94 -0.68 -35.55
C LYS A 43 23.52 -1.74 -34.62
N ARG A 44 24.78 -1.57 -34.21
CA ARG A 44 25.47 -2.49 -33.30
C ARG A 44 25.48 -1.90 -31.91
N ASP A 45 24.86 -2.59 -30.97
CA ASP A 45 25.20 -2.51 -29.55
C ASP A 45 25.91 -3.81 -29.18
N SER A 46 26.89 -3.74 -28.27
CA SER A 46 27.72 -4.89 -27.93
C SER A 46 26.84 -6.06 -27.48
N ASP A 47 26.91 -7.15 -28.26
CA ASP A 47 26.24 -8.45 -28.16
C ASP A 47 24.91 -8.66 -28.92
N LEU A 48 24.31 -7.63 -29.54
CA LEU A 48 23.11 -7.77 -30.39
C LEU A 48 23.22 -6.91 -31.66
N CYS A 49 22.92 -7.51 -32.83
CA CYS A 49 22.79 -6.76 -34.09
C CYS A 49 21.31 -6.57 -34.42
N HIS A 50 20.88 -5.31 -34.52
CA HIS A 50 19.56 -4.96 -35.03
C HIS A 50 19.67 -4.48 -36.47
N LEU A 51 18.91 -5.10 -37.37
CA LEU A 51 18.76 -4.67 -38.76
C LEU A 51 17.41 -3.99 -38.93
N TRP A 52 17.43 -2.77 -39.46
CA TRP A 52 16.25 -1.93 -39.66
C TRP A 52 15.99 -1.76 -41.14
N SER A 53 14.75 -1.91 -41.61
CA SER A 53 14.46 -1.57 -42.99
C SER A 53 14.75 -0.08 -43.21
N LYS A 54 15.16 0.33 -44.41
CA LYS A 54 15.48 1.75 -44.69
C LYS A 54 14.31 2.70 -44.41
N ASP A 55 13.08 2.20 -44.44
CA ASP A 55 11.87 2.93 -44.08
C ASP A 55 11.43 2.77 -42.62
N LYS A 56 12.21 2.05 -41.80
CA LYS A 56 12.03 1.75 -40.37
C LYS A 56 10.72 1.04 -39.99
N LYS A 57 10.05 0.42 -40.95
CA LYS A 57 8.79 -0.31 -40.72
C LYS A 57 8.98 -1.75 -40.26
N CYS A 58 10.19 -2.30 -40.39
CA CYS A 58 10.48 -3.68 -40.04
C CYS A 58 11.81 -3.79 -39.28
N ILE A 59 11.83 -4.58 -38.20
CA ILE A 59 13.02 -4.83 -37.36
C ILE A 59 13.33 -6.33 -37.40
N VAL A 60 14.60 -6.66 -37.66
CA VAL A 60 15.14 -8.02 -37.55
C VAL A 60 16.19 -8.05 -36.44
N CYS A 61 15.95 -8.86 -35.40
CA CYS A 61 16.89 -9.09 -34.31
C CYS A 61 17.77 -10.30 -34.61
N LEU A 62 19.09 -10.11 -34.54
CA LEU A 62 20.07 -11.19 -34.68
C LEU A 62 20.64 -11.54 -33.30
N ASN A 63 20.32 -12.75 -32.82
CA ASN A 63 20.93 -13.27 -31.60
C ASN A 63 22.10 -14.20 -31.94
N LYS A 64 23.27 -13.94 -31.37
CA LYS A 64 24.50 -14.69 -31.67
C LYS A 64 24.65 -15.82 -30.65
N HIS A 65 24.10 -17.00 -30.95
CA HIS A 65 24.23 -18.17 -30.09
C HIS A 65 25.66 -18.79 -30.22
N PRO A 66 26.28 -19.29 -29.14
CA PRO A 66 27.64 -19.88 -29.20
C PRO A 66 27.77 -21.16 -30.05
N ALA A 67 26.69 -21.67 -30.64
CA ALA A 67 26.65 -22.91 -31.44
C ALA A 67 26.57 -22.68 -32.97
N ARG A 68 26.99 -21.52 -33.50
CA ARG A 68 27.00 -21.17 -34.95
C ARG A 68 25.64 -21.32 -35.66
N SER A 69 24.53 -21.10 -34.97
CA SER A 69 23.20 -20.94 -35.58
C SER A 69 22.71 -19.51 -35.34
N ILE A 70 22.33 -18.83 -36.42
CA ILE A 70 21.72 -17.49 -36.40
C ILE A 70 20.22 -17.70 -36.62
N ILE A 71 19.41 -17.32 -35.63
CA ILE A 71 17.94 -17.33 -35.74
C ILE A 71 17.50 -15.94 -36.18
N TYR A 72 16.63 -15.86 -37.19
CA TYR A 72 16.03 -14.62 -37.66
C TYR A 72 14.58 -14.54 -37.17
N GLU A 73 14.21 -13.44 -36.53
CA GLU A 73 12.81 -13.06 -36.29
C GLU A 73 12.58 -11.66 -36.85
N ALA A 74 11.61 -11.52 -37.76
CA ALA A 74 11.24 -10.26 -38.41
C ALA A 74 9.87 -9.81 -37.91
N PHE A 75 9.75 -8.53 -37.54
CA PHE A 75 8.51 -7.93 -37.05
C PHE A 75 8.09 -6.79 -37.97
N ASP A 76 6.96 -6.94 -38.66
CA ASP A 76 6.32 -5.86 -39.44
C ASP A 76 5.44 -5.02 -38.50
N LEU A 77 5.78 -3.74 -38.38
CA LEU A 77 5.10 -2.80 -37.48
C LEU A 77 4.01 -1.99 -38.18
N SER A 78 3.70 -2.29 -39.46
CA SER A 78 3.07 -1.31 -40.35
C SER A 78 1.62 -1.53 -40.79
N ASN A 79 0.84 -2.53 -40.37
CA ASN A 79 -0.62 -2.38 -40.50
C ASN A 79 -1.60 -3.32 -39.77
N LYS A 80 -2.75 -2.71 -39.46
CA LYS A 80 -4.06 -3.31 -39.17
C LYS A 80 -4.48 -4.17 -40.38
N SER A 81 -5.01 -5.37 -40.11
CA SER A 81 -5.48 -6.40 -41.07
C SER A 81 -4.39 -7.25 -41.75
N ILE A 82 -4.42 -8.55 -41.43
CA ILE A 82 -3.66 -9.60 -42.12
C ILE A 82 -4.51 -10.08 -43.29
N ASN A 83 -3.98 -10.00 -44.51
CA ASN A 83 -4.26 -10.95 -45.57
C ASN A 83 -2.95 -11.21 -46.31
N CYS A 84 -2.36 -12.39 -46.07
CA CYS A 84 -1.24 -12.87 -46.86
C CYS A 84 -1.77 -13.25 -48.25
N THR A 85 -1.28 -12.59 -49.30
CA THR A 85 -1.33 -13.12 -50.66
C THR A 85 0.08 -13.10 -51.24
N HIS A 86 0.69 -14.28 -51.31
CA HIS A 86 1.83 -14.55 -52.17
C HIS A 86 1.44 -14.35 -53.65
N PRO A 87 2.36 -13.87 -54.51
CA PRO A 87 2.34 -14.19 -55.92
C PRO A 87 3.43 -15.24 -56.23
N LEU A 88 3.01 -16.48 -56.49
CA LEU A 88 3.36 -17.19 -57.73
C LEU A 88 2.03 -17.33 -58.49
N GLY A 89 2.04 -17.05 -59.79
CA GLY A 89 0.90 -16.50 -60.52
C GLY A 89 -0.26 -17.44 -60.87
N PHE A 90 -1.28 -16.81 -61.49
CA PHE A 90 -2.49 -17.35 -62.15
C PHE A 90 -3.60 -17.84 -61.18
N GLU A 91 -4.88 -17.46 -61.27
CA GLU A 91 -5.66 -16.75 -62.28
C GLU A 91 -6.97 -16.20 -61.64
N GLU A 92 -7.79 -15.57 -62.47
CA GLU A 92 -8.81 -14.54 -62.24
C GLU A 92 -10.16 -14.96 -61.59
N ARG A 93 -10.88 -13.95 -61.07
CA ARG A 93 -12.35 -13.78 -60.93
C ARG A 93 -13.09 -14.18 -59.62
N ALA A 94 -13.33 -13.12 -58.84
CA ALA A 94 -14.67 -12.55 -58.56
C ALA A 94 -15.58 -13.12 -57.43
N VAL A 95 -15.72 -12.25 -56.40
CA VAL A 95 -17.01 -11.71 -55.86
C VAL A 95 -17.83 -12.52 -54.84
N ASN A 96 -17.94 -11.90 -53.65
CA ASN A 96 -19.02 -11.88 -52.65
C ASN A 96 -19.50 -13.19 -51.99
N ARG A 97 -19.34 -13.27 -50.66
CA ARG A 97 -20.42 -13.04 -49.67
C ARG A 97 -19.87 -13.21 -48.24
N GLY A 98 -20.19 -12.25 -47.37
CA GLY A 98 -19.54 -12.04 -46.09
C GLY A 98 -19.76 -13.11 -45.02
N ARG A 99 -18.86 -13.10 -44.03
CA ARG A 99 -19.05 -13.60 -42.66
C ARG A 99 -18.05 -12.90 -41.74
N ILE A 100 -18.60 -12.36 -40.65
CA ILE A 100 -17.89 -11.76 -39.51
C ILE A 100 -17.00 -12.84 -38.86
N VAL A 101 -15.73 -12.51 -38.57
CA VAL A 101 -14.79 -13.42 -37.88
C VAL A 101 -14.51 -12.89 -36.47
N ASP A 102 -14.65 -13.80 -35.52
CA ASP A 102 -14.63 -13.67 -34.06
C ASP A 102 -13.24 -13.27 -33.47
N TRP A 103 -13.25 -12.43 -32.42
CA TRP A 103 -12.09 -11.72 -31.83
C TRP A 103 -11.37 -12.50 -30.70
N THR A 104 -11.47 -13.81 -30.67
CA THR A 104 -10.98 -14.66 -29.56
C THR A 104 -9.49 -15.07 -29.61
N HIS A 105 -8.69 -14.57 -30.56
CA HIS A 105 -7.31 -15.05 -30.80
C HIS A 105 -6.16 -14.29 -30.12
N GLN A 106 -6.39 -13.14 -29.46
CA GLN A 106 -5.29 -12.37 -28.82
C GLN A 106 -4.69 -13.04 -27.57
N HIS A 107 -5.39 -13.98 -26.91
CA HIS A 107 -4.90 -14.64 -25.69
C HIS A 107 -3.78 -15.67 -25.92
N LYS A 108 -3.53 -16.13 -27.15
CA LYS A 108 -2.49 -17.14 -27.44
C LYS A 108 -1.12 -16.52 -27.73
N VAL A 109 -1.08 -15.33 -28.32
CA VAL A 109 0.17 -14.65 -28.72
C VAL A 109 0.99 -14.23 -27.48
N LEU A 110 0.32 -13.70 -26.44
CA LEU A 110 0.98 -13.24 -25.20
C LEU A 110 1.48 -14.36 -24.28
N LYS A 111 1.18 -15.63 -24.61
CA LYS A 111 1.71 -16.80 -23.90
C LYS A 111 2.93 -17.42 -24.59
N HIS A 112 3.42 -16.80 -25.66
CA HIS A 112 4.56 -17.30 -26.41
C HIS A 112 5.86 -17.12 -25.60
N PRO A 113 6.64 -18.19 -25.36
CA PRO A 113 7.85 -18.15 -24.52
C PRO A 113 8.88 -17.08 -24.93
N ALA A 114 8.98 -16.79 -26.22
CA ALA A 114 9.91 -15.78 -26.76
C ALA A 114 9.57 -14.35 -26.32
N ILE A 115 8.29 -13.98 -26.26
CA ILE A 115 7.83 -12.64 -25.83
C ILE A 115 8.07 -12.44 -24.33
N ILE A 116 7.90 -13.51 -23.54
CA ILE A 116 8.19 -13.51 -22.11
C ILE A 116 9.70 -13.34 -21.85
N CYS A 117 10.54 -13.97 -22.68
CA CYS A 117 12.00 -13.85 -22.60
C CYS A 117 12.50 -12.44 -22.98
N PHE A 118 11.90 -11.84 -24.02
CA PHE A 118 12.18 -10.46 -24.45
C PHE A 118 11.89 -9.43 -23.35
N ILE A 119 10.73 -9.54 -22.70
CA ILE A 119 10.32 -8.66 -21.59
C ILE A 119 11.22 -8.85 -20.35
N SER A 120 11.67 -10.08 -20.09
CA SER A 120 12.58 -10.41 -18.99
C SER A 120 13.98 -9.82 -19.15
N HIS A 121 14.49 -9.66 -20.37
CA HIS A 121 15.87 -9.21 -20.61
C HIS A 121 16.00 -7.70 -20.87
N CYS A 122 14.99 -7.04 -21.44
CA CYS A 122 15.09 -5.62 -21.81
C CYS A 122 14.66 -4.64 -20.70
N GLY A 123 14.02 -5.12 -19.63
CA GLY A 123 13.48 -4.25 -18.58
C GLY A 123 12.22 -3.49 -19.01
N TRP A 124 11.21 -3.45 -18.13
CA TRP A 124 9.88 -2.93 -18.46
C TRP A 124 9.84 -1.44 -18.83
N ASN A 125 10.75 -0.63 -18.30
CA ASN A 125 10.83 0.81 -18.63
C ASN A 125 11.23 1.04 -20.09
N SER A 126 12.12 0.22 -20.64
CA SER A 126 12.56 0.32 -22.04
C SER A 126 11.48 -0.10 -23.02
N VAL A 127 10.62 -1.06 -22.64
CA VAL A 127 9.46 -1.48 -23.44
C VAL A 127 8.38 -0.40 -23.45
N ILE A 128 8.12 0.24 -22.32
CA ILE A 128 7.18 1.37 -22.20
C ILE A 128 7.70 2.59 -22.97
N GLU A 129 9.00 2.92 -22.89
CA GLU A 129 9.61 3.99 -23.68
C GLU A 129 9.53 3.71 -25.18
N LEU A 130 9.82 2.48 -25.63
CA LEU A 130 9.73 2.11 -27.05
C LEU A 130 8.30 2.26 -27.59
N HIS A 131 7.30 1.83 -26.82
CA HIS A 131 5.89 1.90 -27.21
C HIS A 131 5.36 3.33 -27.17
N THR A 132 5.73 4.11 -26.15
CA THR A 132 5.37 5.53 -26.05
C THR A 132 5.99 6.33 -27.19
N LYS A 133 7.21 5.98 -27.61
CA LYS A 133 7.89 6.58 -28.75
C LYS A 133 7.25 6.16 -30.08
N CYS A 134 6.90 4.90 -30.27
CA CYS A 134 6.15 4.45 -31.46
C CYS A 134 4.77 5.11 -31.57
N LEU A 135 4.06 5.31 -30.46
CA LEU A 135 2.80 6.05 -30.43
C LEU A 135 3.02 7.52 -30.80
N LYS A 136 4.04 8.19 -30.25
CA LYS A 136 4.39 9.57 -30.63
C LYS A 136 4.81 9.70 -32.10
N ASP A 137 5.51 8.72 -32.65
CA ASP A 137 5.97 8.74 -34.04
C ASP A 137 4.86 8.35 -35.04
N SER A 138 3.84 7.59 -34.60
CA SER A 138 2.66 7.21 -35.41
C SER A 138 1.62 8.33 -35.51
N PHE A 139 1.61 9.26 -34.56
CA PHE A 139 0.77 10.44 -34.56
C PHE A 139 1.66 11.68 -34.78
N SER A 140 1.91 12.04 -36.04
CA SER A 140 2.65 13.25 -36.40
C SER A 140 1.97 14.49 -35.83
N LEU A 141 2.43 14.94 -34.65
CA LEU A 141 2.15 16.27 -34.12
C LEU A 141 2.93 17.26 -34.99
N ALA A 142 2.27 17.83 -35.99
CA ALA A 142 2.79 18.99 -36.69
C ALA A 142 2.68 20.20 -35.74
N SER A 143 3.83 20.82 -35.42
CA SER A 143 3.89 22.11 -34.76
C SER A 143 3.73 23.21 -35.80
N ASP A 144 2.69 24.04 -35.68
CA ASP A 144 2.69 25.40 -36.23
C ASP A 144 2.73 26.42 -35.08
N GLU A 145 3.09 27.66 -35.41
CA GLU A 145 3.54 28.68 -34.46
C GLU A 145 2.42 29.26 -33.56
N ASN A 146 1.21 28.66 -33.51
CA ASN A 146 0.06 29.25 -32.81
C ASN A 146 -0.75 28.28 -31.91
N GLY A 147 -0.11 27.28 -31.29
CA GLY A 147 -0.64 26.63 -30.08
C GLY A 147 -1.56 25.41 -30.30
N LEU A 148 -1.48 24.48 -29.34
CA LEU A 148 -2.16 23.18 -29.32
C LEU A 148 -3.69 23.33 -29.28
N VAL A 149 -4.39 22.85 -30.32
CA VAL A 149 -5.84 22.61 -30.30
C VAL A 149 -6.10 21.11 -30.39
N PHE A 150 -6.78 20.56 -29.39
CA PHE A 150 -7.30 19.19 -29.41
C PHE A 150 -8.47 19.11 -30.40
N LYS A 151 -8.42 18.17 -31.36
CA LYS A 151 -9.62 17.75 -32.09
C LYS A 151 -10.40 16.77 -31.22
N GLU A 152 -11.62 17.14 -30.87
CA GLU A 152 -12.60 16.28 -30.22
C GLU A 152 -12.99 15.13 -31.16
N GLU A 153 -12.62 13.91 -30.76
CA GLU A 153 -13.37 12.64 -30.93
C GLU A 153 -12.48 11.49 -30.41
N VAL A 154 -12.45 11.28 -29.08
CA VAL A 154 -11.66 10.19 -28.44
C VAL A 154 -12.56 9.34 -27.55
N GLY A 155 -13.70 8.91 -28.09
CA GLY A 155 -14.68 8.09 -27.37
C GLY A 155 -14.37 6.59 -27.37
N SER A 156 -13.81 6.06 -28.45
CA SER A 156 -13.52 4.62 -28.62
C SER A 156 -12.09 4.20 -28.26
N GLU A 157 -11.16 5.16 -28.21
CA GLU A 157 -9.72 4.90 -28.00
C GLU A 157 -9.34 4.83 -26.51
N VAL A 158 -10.13 5.47 -25.63
CA VAL A 158 -9.98 5.32 -24.17
C VAL A 158 -10.36 3.90 -23.72
N ASP A 159 -11.36 3.29 -24.35
CA ASP A 159 -11.78 1.91 -24.06
C ASP A 159 -10.74 0.88 -24.51
N GLU A 160 -10.00 1.15 -25.60
CA GLU A 160 -8.85 0.31 -25.99
C GLU A 160 -7.70 0.44 -24.99
N LEU A 161 -7.35 1.66 -24.55
CA LEU A 161 -6.32 1.89 -23.54
C LEU A 161 -6.66 1.24 -22.19
N LEU A 162 -7.94 1.24 -21.80
CA LEU A 162 -8.41 0.54 -20.60
C LEU A 162 -8.32 -0.99 -20.74
N LYS A 163 -8.59 -1.55 -21.93
CA LYS A 163 -8.36 -2.97 -22.21
C LYS A 163 -6.88 -3.34 -22.16
N TYR A 164 -5.99 -2.50 -22.68
CA TYR A 164 -4.54 -2.72 -22.58
C TYR A 164 -4.05 -2.66 -21.13
N ARG A 165 -4.57 -1.73 -20.32
CA ARG A 165 -4.30 -1.68 -18.87
C ARG A 165 -4.71 -2.98 -18.17
N ASP A 166 -5.87 -3.53 -18.50
CA ASP A 166 -6.37 -4.75 -17.88
C ASP A 166 -5.59 -6.00 -18.37
N ILE A 167 -5.12 -6.01 -19.62
CA ILE A 167 -4.21 -7.03 -20.17
C ILE A 167 -2.83 -6.97 -19.48
N ILE A 168 -2.26 -5.77 -19.29
CA ILE A 168 -1.02 -5.53 -18.54
C ILE A 168 -1.15 -6.04 -17.10
N ARG A 169 -2.30 -5.80 -16.48
CA ARG A 169 -2.64 -6.21 -15.12
C ARG A 169 -2.76 -7.74 -14.98
N ILE A 170 -3.34 -8.43 -15.97
CA ILE A 170 -3.42 -9.90 -16.02
C ILE A 170 -2.04 -10.52 -16.30
N ALA A 171 -1.23 -9.92 -17.16
CA ALA A 171 0.12 -10.40 -17.48
C ALA A 171 1.07 -10.29 -16.27
N HIS A 172 1.00 -9.18 -15.52
CA HIS A 172 1.75 -8.99 -14.27
C HIS A 172 1.36 -10.04 -13.20
N SER A 173 0.06 -10.25 -12.99
CA SER A 173 -0.47 -11.31 -12.13
C SER A 173 0.00 -12.72 -12.54
N THR A 174 0.07 -12.99 -13.84
CA THR A 174 0.47 -14.30 -14.36
C THR A 174 1.98 -14.52 -14.29
N ALA A 175 2.80 -13.46 -14.47
CA ALA A 175 4.25 -13.51 -14.31
C ALA A 175 4.67 -13.70 -12.84
N LEU A 176 3.96 -13.06 -11.90
CA LEU A 176 4.12 -13.32 -10.47
C LEU A 176 3.74 -14.76 -10.08
N LYS A 177 2.70 -15.32 -10.73
CA LYS A 177 2.25 -16.71 -10.50
C LYS A 177 3.17 -17.77 -11.11
N ARG A 178 3.86 -17.46 -12.21
CA ARG A 178 4.81 -18.38 -12.87
C ARG A 178 6.23 -17.99 -12.47
N GLY A 179 6.61 -18.41 -11.26
CA GLY A 179 7.93 -18.13 -10.67
C GLY A 179 9.06 -18.34 -11.67
N SER A 180 9.58 -17.26 -12.22
CA SER A 180 10.85 -17.25 -12.93
C SER A 180 11.96 -17.39 -11.89
N SER A 181 12.64 -18.52 -11.95
CA SER A 181 13.88 -18.83 -11.25
C SER A 181 14.93 -17.72 -11.48
N PHE A 182 15.71 -17.45 -10.42
CA PHE A 182 16.87 -16.53 -10.35
C PHE A 182 16.57 -15.03 -10.17
N ASN A 183 16.32 -14.65 -8.91
CA ASN A 183 17.01 -13.55 -8.21
C ASN A 183 16.81 -13.77 -6.70
N LYS A 184 17.81 -13.48 -5.86
CA LYS A 184 17.72 -13.67 -4.40
C LYS A 184 16.59 -12.79 -3.85
N PHE A 185 15.49 -13.40 -3.42
CA PHE A 185 14.33 -12.65 -2.95
C PHE A 185 14.45 -12.38 -1.45
N ALA A 186 14.33 -11.12 -1.07
CA ALA A 186 14.10 -10.76 0.32
C ALA A 186 12.73 -11.28 0.75
N ASN A 187 12.69 -12.07 1.82
CA ASN A 187 11.48 -12.56 2.44
C ASN A 187 11.21 -11.70 3.69
N PHE A 188 9.97 -11.21 3.80
CA PHE A 188 9.39 -10.38 4.88
C PHE A 188 9.18 -11.14 6.17
N LEU A 189 9.20 -10.47 7.31
CA LEU A 189 8.48 -10.89 8.48
C LEU A 189 7.99 -9.64 9.18
N THR A 190 6.76 -9.29 8.90
CA THR A 190 6.05 -8.24 9.63
C THR A 190 5.33 -8.94 10.77
N GLY A 191 5.78 -8.75 11.99
CA GLY A 191 5.12 -9.31 13.16
C GLY A 191 4.09 -8.33 13.72
N ILE A 192 2.84 -8.77 13.90
CA ILE A 192 1.77 -7.95 14.44
C ILE A 192 1.09 -8.65 15.60
N LEU A 193 1.18 -8.02 16.76
CA LEU A 193 0.56 -8.49 18.00
C LEU A 193 -0.72 -7.73 18.37
N PHE A 194 -0.95 -6.58 17.72
CA PHE A 194 -2.05 -5.69 18.03
C PHE A 194 -3.11 -5.64 16.92
N LYS A 195 -4.23 -4.99 17.24
CA LYS A 195 -5.46 -4.97 16.44
C LYS A 195 -5.31 -4.22 15.11
N GLU A 196 -6.41 -4.09 14.39
CA GLU A 196 -6.55 -3.55 13.02
C GLU A 196 -5.70 -2.28 12.72
N GLY A 197 -5.52 -1.38 13.69
CA GLY A 197 -4.70 -0.16 13.53
C GLY A 197 -3.23 -0.39 13.16
N HIS A 198 -2.65 -1.54 13.53
CA HIS A 198 -1.28 -1.92 13.16
C HIS A 198 -1.23 -2.80 11.91
N VAL A 199 -2.23 -3.66 11.71
CA VAL A 199 -2.32 -4.56 10.55
C VAL A 199 -2.39 -3.78 9.24
N ILE A 200 -3.28 -2.79 9.17
CA ILE A 200 -3.54 -2.08 7.91
C ILE A 200 -2.29 -1.38 7.37
N PRO A 201 -1.55 -0.54 8.14
CA PRO A 201 -0.38 0.15 7.61
C PRO A 201 0.75 -0.80 7.18
N LEU A 202 0.96 -1.90 7.92
CA LEU A 202 1.98 -2.89 7.56
C LEU A 202 1.60 -3.67 6.30
N MET A 203 0.31 -3.95 6.10
CA MET A 203 -0.19 -4.54 4.85
C MET A 203 -0.04 -3.57 3.67
N GLU A 204 -0.37 -2.29 3.85
CA GLU A 204 -0.16 -1.25 2.82
C GLU A 204 1.32 -1.11 2.45
N LEU A 205 2.22 -1.15 3.44
CA LEU A 205 3.66 -1.15 3.22
C LEU A 205 4.10 -2.41 2.47
N SER A 206 3.55 -3.57 2.82
CA SER A 206 3.85 -4.84 2.15
C SER A 206 3.53 -4.77 0.65
N TYR A 207 2.38 -4.19 0.28
CA TYR A 207 2.03 -3.97 -1.12
C TYR A 207 2.99 -3.00 -1.81
N CYS A 208 3.32 -1.88 -1.17
CA CYS A 208 4.32 -0.94 -1.68
C CYS A 208 5.68 -1.61 -1.95
N LEU A 209 6.07 -2.59 -1.13
CA LEU A 209 7.29 -3.36 -1.32
C LEU A 209 7.15 -4.40 -2.45
N ILE A 210 6.00 -5.06 -2.58
CA ILE A 210 5.76 -6.00 -3.70
C ILE A 210 5.90 -5.29 -5.05
N GLU A 211 5.41 -4.06 -5.19
CA GLU A 211 5.59 -3.24 -6.41
C GLU A 211 7.06 -2.97 -6.75
N ARG A 212 7.93 -3.08 -5.75
CA ARG A 212 9.38 -2.88 -5.86
C ARG A 212 10.15 -4.19 -6.02
N GLY A 213 9.44 -5.30 -6.26
CA GLY A 213 10.00 -6.61 -6.57
C GLY A 213 10.27 -7.51 -5.36
N PHE A 214 9.75 -7.16 -4.18
CA PHE A 214 9.96 -7.92 -2.95
C PHE A 214 8.95 -9.06 -2.77
N ARG A 215 9.37 -10.12 -2.06
CA ARG A 215 8.46 -11.19 -1.61
C ARG A 215 8.18 -11.02 -0.12
N ILE A 216 6.94 -10.99 0.28
CA ILE A 216 6.60 -10.74 1.68
C ILE A 216 6.17 -12.04 2.35
N THR A 217 6.76 -12.36 3.51
CA THR A 217 6.10 -13.23 4.48
C THR A 217 5.57 -12.36 5.62
N PHE A 218 4.31 -12.54 5.98
CA PHE A 218 3.59 -11.69 6.92
C PHE A 218 3.21 -12.54 8.13
N ILE A 219 3.79 -12.23 9.30
CA ILE A 219 3.45 -12.91 10.55
C ILE A 219 2.30 -12.18 11.24
N ASN A 220 1.28 -12.94 11.60
CA ASN A 220 0.25 -12.49 12.51
C ASN A 220 -0.08 -13.56 13.54
N THR A 221 -0.83 -13.16 14.56
CA THR A 221 -1.39 -14.14 15.49
C THR A 221 -2.47 -14.96 14.80
N GLU A 222 -2.67 -16.21 15.21
CA GLU A 222 -3.77 -17.05 14.71
C GLU A 222 -5.13 -16.36 14.83
N PHE A 223 -5.35 -15.62 15.93
CA PHE A 223 -6.55 -14.81 16.13
C PHE A 223 -6.68 -13.68 15.11
N ASN A 224 -5.62 -12.90 14.89
CA ASN A 224 -5.64 -11.81 13.91
C ASN A 224 -5.78 -12.35 12.49
N HIS A 225 -5.16 -13.48 12.18
CA HIS A 225 -5.29 -14.15 10.88
C HIS A 225 -6.76 -14.45 10.57
N LYS A 226 -7.45 -15.15 11.48
CA LYS A 226 -8.88 -15.42 11.36
C LYS A 226 -9.70 -14.15 11.11
N ARG A 227 -9.40 -13.06 11.80
CA ARG A 227 -10.12 -11.78 11.62
C ARG A 227 -9.80 -11.05 10.33
N ILE A 228 -8.56 -11.14 9.84
CA ILE A 228 -8.16 -10.57 8.54
C ILE A 228 -8.96 -11.20 7.40
N PHE A 229 -9.30 -12.49 7.53
CA PHE A 229 -10.06 -13.27 6.55
C PHE A 229 -11.57 -13.32 6.82
N ALA A 230 -12.03 -13.01 8.04
CA ALA A 230 -13.43 -13.09 8.41
C ALA A 230 -14.39 -12.27 7.51
N GLY A 231 -13.92 -11.15 6.95
CA GLY A 231 -14.69 -10.30 6.03
C GLY A 231 -14.46 -10.60 4.53
N SER A 232 -13.49 -11.45 4.20
CA SER A 232 -13.09 -11.75 2.82
C SER A 232 -13.77 -13.02 2.32
N LEU A 233 -13.91 -13.13 0.99
CA LEU A 233 -14.33 -14.38 0.33
C LEU A 233 -13.15 -15.35 0.13
N LEU A 234 -11.94 -14.94 0.52
CA LEU A 234 -10.76 -15.77 0.51
C LEU A 234 -10.78 -16.61 1.79
N ASP A 235 -10.94 -17.93 1.66
CA ASP A 235 -10.58 -18.89 2.71
C ASP A 235 -9.17 -18.58 3.21
N GLU A 236 -8.81 -18.97 4.45
CA GLU A 236 -7.52 -18.73 5.15
C GLU A 236 -6.28 -19.11 4.29
N ALA A 237 -6.04 -18.32 3.26
CA ALA A 237 -5.14 -18.68 2.19
C ALA A 237 -3.75 -18.27 2.64
N LYS A 238 -2.86 -19.24 2.59
CA LYS A 238 -1.45 -19.04 2.94
C LYS A 238 -0.73 -18.08 2.01
N PHE A 239 -1.33 -17.73 0.86
CA PHE A 239 -0.73 -16.83 -0.11
C PHE A 239 -1.78 -16.01 -0.86
N ILE A 240 -1.71 -14.68 -0.76
CA ILE A 240 -2.63 -13.73 -1.42
C ILE A 240 -1.83 -12.55 -1.94
N ASP A 241 -2.08 -12.16 -3.19
CA ASP A 241 -1.52 -10.95 -3.81
C ASP A 241 0.00 -10.77 -3.65
N GLY A 242 0.77 -11.86 -3.59
CA GLY A 242 2.23 -11.81 -3.42
C GLY A 242 2.72 -11.91 -1.96
N ILE A 243 1.80 -11.99 -1.00
CA ILE A 243 2.08 -12.08 0.44
C ILE A 243 1.85 -13.51 0.92
N HIS A 244 2.86 -14.11 1.53
CA HIS A 244 2.78 -15.38 2.24
C HIS A 244 2.41 -15.14 3.70
N PHE A 245 1.27 -15.64 4.17
CA PHE A 245 0.87 -15.49 5.57
C PHE A 245 1.38 -16.64 6.43
N VAL A 246 1.87 -16.30 7.61
CA VAL A 246 2.30 -17.23 8.66
C VAL A 246 1.64 -16.84 9.97
N THR A 247 1.14 -17.83 10.69
CA THR A 247 0.49 -17.64 11.98
C THR A 247 1.35 -18.13 13.13
N ILE A 248 1.23 -17.46 14.27
CA ILE A 248 1.77 -17.89 15.56
C ILE A 248 0.68 -17.74 16.64
N PRO A 249 0.67 -18.55 17.71
CA PRO A 249 -0.29 -18.38 18.78
C PRO A 249 -0.01 -17.07 19.55
N ASP A 250 -1.06 -16.39 19.98
CA ASP A 250 -0.97 -15.22 20.87
C ASP A 250 -0.88 -15.61 22.36
N GLY A 251 -1.05 -16.90 22.66
CA GLY A 251 -1.00 -17.45 24.00
C GLY A 251 -2.31 -17.33 24.79
N LEU A 252 -3.41 -16.93 24.14
CA LEU A 252 -4.73 -16.89 24.75
C LEU A 252 -5.66 -17.94 24.12
N GLU A 253 -6.51 -18.57 24.92
CA GLU A 253 -7.52 -19.49 24.41
C GLU A 253 -8.57 -18.74 23.55
N PRO A 254 -9.27 -19.41 22.61
CA PRO A 254 -10.18 -18.75 21.66
C PRO A 254 -11.26 -17.88 22.30
N GLU A 255 -11.79 -18.30 23.46
CA GLU A 255 -12.83 -17.62 24.23
C GLU A 255 -12.34 -16.44 25.08
N GLU A 256 -11.02 -16.28 25.25
CA GLU A 256 -10.47 -15.25 26.11
C GLU A 256 -10.56 -13.85 25.50
N ASP A 257 -10.87 -12.87 26.36
CA ASP A 257 -11.13 -11.51 25.93
C ASP A 257 -9.86 -10.71 25.62
N ARG A 258 -9.60 -10.57 24.32
CA ARG A 258 -8.51 -9.76 23.76
C ARG A 258 -8.78 -8.24 23.79
N HIS A 259 -9.83 -7.79 24.47
CA HIS A 259 -10.02 -6.37 24.84
C HIS A 259 -9.35 -6.02 26.19
N ASN A 260 -8.95 -7.02 26.98
CA ASN A 260 -8.10 -6.80 28.13
C ASN A 260 -6.64 -6.63 27.66
N PHE A 261 -6.24 -5.37 27.43
CA PHE A 261 -4.91 -5.04 26.92
C PHE A 261 -3.79 -5.51 27.84
N GLY A 262 -3.94 -5.41 29.17
CA GLY A 262 -2.94 -5.91 30.12
C GLY A 262 -2.68 -7.40 29.95
N ARG A 263 -3.74 -8.22 29.98
CA ARG A 263 -3.63 -9.69 29.79
C ARG A 263 -3.08 -10.07 28.43
N LEU A 264 -3.57 -9.43 27.36
CA LEU A 264 -3.07 -9.68 26.00
C LEU A 264 -1.57 -9.37 25.91
N THR A 265 -1.14 -8.20 26.38
CA THR A 265 0.27 -7.81 26.36
C THR A 265 1.14 -8.78 27.17
N THR A 266 0.70 -9.24 28.34
CA THR A 266 1.42 -10.27 29.11
C THR A 266 1.54 -11.60 28.36
N SER A 267 0.47 -12.05 27.71
CA SER A 267 0.52 -13.32 26.96
C SER A 267 1.44 -13.22 25.76
N LEU A 268 1.35 -12.11 25.01
CA LEU A 268 2.22 -11.85 23.87
C LEU A 268 3.70 -11.80 24.26
N THR A 269 4.06 -11.16 25.37
CA THR A 269 5.48 -11.08 25.79
C THR A 269 6.04 -12.39 26.33
N THR A 270 5.20 -13.32 26.77
CA THR A 270 5.63 -14.60 27.35
C THR A 270 5.62 -15.74 26.34
N VAL A 271 4.64 -15.78 25.45
CA VAL A 271 4.40 -16.90 24.54
C VAL A 271 5.08 -16.68 23.18
N VAL A 272 4.86 -15.53 22.58
CA VAL A 272 5.27 -15.26 21.18
C VAL A 272 6.77 -15.37 20.93
N PRO A 273 7.68 -14.93 21.81
CA PRO A 273 9.13 -15.03 21.56
C PRO A 273 9.59 -16.44 21.24
N LYS A 274 9.08 -17.46 21.96
CA LYS A 274 9.44 -18.86 21.73
C LYS A 274 9.01 -19.34 20.34
N PHE A 275 7.75 -19.10 19.99
CA PHE A 275 7.21 -19.50 18.67
C PHE A 275 7.89 -18.76 17.53
N PHE A 276 8.25 -17.49 17.75
CA PHE A 276 9.00 -16.71 16.78
C PHE A 276 10.40 -17.27 16.54
N GLU A 277 11.15 -17.60 17.61
CA GLU A 277 12.46 -18.24 17.49
C GLU A 277 12.38 -19.59 16.77
N GLU A 278 11.41 -20.43 17.12
CA GLU A 278 11.18 -21.73 16.48
C GLU A 278 10.85 -21.57 15.00
N PHE A 279 9.97 -20.63 14.65
CA PHE A 279 9.67 -20.30 13.26
C PHE A 279 10.94 -19.90 12.50
N MET A 280 11.74 -19.01 13.06
CA MET A 280 12.95 -18.52 12.41
C MET A 280 14.01 -19.62 12.22
N ARG A 281 14.15 -20.55 13.17
CA ARG A 281 15.09 -21.69 13.06
C ARG A 281 14.64 -22.74 12.06
N ASN A 282 13.34 -23.02 12.01
CA ASN A 282 12.79 -24.12 11.21
C ASN A 282 12.45 -23.72 9.77
N ASN A 283 12.49 -22.44 9.44
CA ASN A 283 12.16 -21.99 8.10
C ASN A 283 13.30 -22.30 7.12
N ALA A 284 12.99 -23.09 6.08
CA ALA A 284 13.94 -23.37 5.01
C ALA A 284 14.19 -22.14 4.10
N VAL A 285 13.32 -21.14 4.17
CA VAL A 285 13.42 -19.89 3.40
C VAL A 285 14.48 -18.99 4.04
N LYS A 286 15.44 -18.52 3.23
CA LYS A 286 16.40 -17.50 3.66
C LYS A 286 15.76 -16.11 3.58
N PHE A 287 15.55 -15.49 4.73
CA PHE A 287 15.18 -14.08 4.85
C PHE A 287 16.43 -13.19 4.67
N THR A 288 16.25 -11.95 4.23
CA THR A 288 17.36 -10.97 4.12
C THR A 288 17.18 -9.77 5.06
N CYS A 289 15.94 -9.51 5.49
CA CYS A 289 15.59 -8.40 6.38
C CYS A 289 14.36 -8.76 7.22
N PHE A 290 14.35 -8.30 8.46
CA PHE A 290 13.23 -8.35 9.38
C PHE A 290 12.65 -6.94 9.58
N ILE A 291 11.35 -6.77 9.32
CA ILE A 291 10.65 -5.49 9.43
C ILE A 291 9.62 -5.62 10.56
N ALA A 292 9.96 -5.17 11.76
CA ALA A 292 9.07 -5.29 12.91
C ALA A 292 8.12 -4.10 13.02
N ASP A 293 6.86 -4.33 13.43
CA ASP A 293 6.14 -3.29 14.16
C ASP A 293 6.95 -2.92 15.41
N VAL A 294 6.93 -1.65 15.85
CA VAL A 294 7.72 -1.27 17.04
C VAL A 294 7.37 -2.10 18.28
N ASN A 295 6.13 -2.57 18.40
CA ASN A 295 5.72 -3.41 19.52
C ASN A 295 6.37 -4.80 19.47
N MET A 296 6.96 -5.17 18.35
CA MET A 296 7.80 -6.35 18.20
C MET A 296 9.29 -6.02 18.11
N ALA A 297 9.71 -4.82 18.56
CA ALA A 297 11.12 -4.44 18.55
C ALA A 297 11.99 -5.41 19.36
N TRP A 298 11.45 -6.10 20.38
CA TRP A 298 12.16 -7.16 21.10
C TRP A 298 12.71 -8.27 20.17
N ALA A 299 12.00 -8.57 19.07
CA ALA A 299 12.37 -9.62 18.12
C ALA A 299 13.54 -9.24 17.20
N LEU A 300 13.91 -7.95 17.16
CA LEU A 300 15.04 -7.47 16.34
C LEU A 300 16.36 -8.13 16.77
N SER A 301 16.54 -8.36 18.08
CA SER A 301 17.74 -9.02 18.60
C SER A 301 17.89 -10.45 18.07
N ILE A 302 16.79 -11.20 18.04
CA ILE A 302 16.73 -12.57 17.48
C ILE A 302 17.07 -12.52 15.98
N ALA A 303 16.43 -11.64 15.23
CA ALA A 303 16.67 -11.50 13.79
C ALA A 303 18.12 -11.12 13.47
N LYS A 304 18.70 -10.21 14.26
CA LYS A 304 20.10 -9.77 14.12
C LYS A 304 21.09 -10.89 14.42
N ASN A 305 20.84 -11.72 15.43
CA ASN A 305 21.64 -12.90 15.74
C ASN A 305 21.62 -13.95 14.62
N MET A 306 20.61 -13.90 13.75
CA MET A 306 20.50 -14.74 12.55
C MET A 306 21.05 -14.08 11.30
N GLY A 307 21.71 -12.92 11.43
CA GLY A 307 22.37 -12.21 10.32
C GLY A 307 21.41 -11.42 9.42
N LEU A 308 20.18 -11.14 9.87
CA LEU A 308 19.22 -10.34 9.11
C LEU A 308 19.42 -8.85 9.36
N ARG A 309 19.15 -8.04 8.32
CA ARG A 309 18.96 -6.60 8.54
C ARG A 309 17.70 -6.36 9.37
N THR A 310 17.71 -5.32 10.18
CA THR A 310 16.58 -5.00 11.06
C THR A 310 16.01 -3.63 10.77
N ALA A 311 14.70 -3.54 10.59
CA ALA A 311 13.97 -2.29 10.47
C ALA A 311 12.73 -2.28 11.36
N VAL A 312 12.30 -1.09 11.75
CA VAL A 312 11.09 -0.86 12.55
C VAL A 312 10.11 0.00 11.78
N VAL A 313 8.83 -0.37 11.87
CA VAL A 313 7.70 0.41 11.38
C VAL A 313 6.93 0.95 12.58
N TRP A 314 6.71 2.26 12.57
CA TRP A 314 5.81 2.94 13.51
C TRP A 314 4.52 3.36 12.78
N PRO A 315 3.39 2.71 13.09
CA PRO A 315 2.13 3.00 12.39
C PRO A 315 1.35 4.19 12.96
N SER A 316 1.89 4.92 13.96
CA SER A 316 1.24 6.08 14.57
C SER A 316 2.03 7.39 14.29
N ALA A 317 1.65 8.50 14.94
CA ALA A 317 2.29 9.81 14.84
C ALA A 317 3.76 9.77 15.23
N ALA A 318 4.65 10.38 14.46
CA ALA A 318 6.07 10.46 14.81
C ALA A 318 6.29 11.13 16.18
N GLY A 319 5.46 12.12 16.54
CA GLY A 319 5.48 12.74 17.87
C GLY A 319 5.20 11.76 19.02
N ALA A 320 4.36 10.75 18.80
CA ALA A 320 4.12 9.70 19.79
C ALA A 320 5.35 8.79 19.94
N LEU A 321 6.00 8.41 18.82
CA LEU A 321 7.25 7.64 18.86
C LEU A 321 8.35 8.38 19.62
N VAL A 322 8.55 9.67 19.35
CA VAL A 322 9.54 10.49 20.08
C VAL A 322 9.23 10.55 21.57
N THR A 323 7.96 10.58 21.95
CA THR A 323 7.55 10.49 23.36
C THR A 323 8.00 9.19 24.01
N PHE A 324 7.80 8.04 23.34
CA PHE A 324 8.27 6.74 23.84
C PHE A 324 9.80 6.62 23.89
N LEU A 325 10.51 7.14 22.88
CA LEU A 325 11.98 7.16 22.86
C LEU A 325 12.57 8.08 23.93
N SER A 326 11.78 9.01 24.45
CA SER A 326 12.19 9.95 25.51
C SER A 326 11.98 9.40 26.93
N ILE A 327 11.34 8.24 27.11
CA ILE A 327 11.04 7.67 28.43
C ILE A 327 12.28 7.63 29.36
N PRO A 328 13.46 7.11 28.93
CA PRO A 328 14.62 7.08 29.83
C PRO A 328 15.03 8.46 30.34
N LYS A 329 14.94 9.48 29.49
CA LYS A 329 15.23 10.87 29.85
C LYS A 329 14.16 11.45 30.78
N LEU A 330 12.88 11.15 30.54
CA LEU A 330 11.79 11.59 31.41
C LEU A 330 11.91 11.04 32.84
N ILE A 331 12.42 9.81 32.98
CA ILE A 331 12.75 9.22 34.29
C ILE A 331 13.96 9.94 34.90
N GLN A 332 15.02 10.16 34.12
CA GLN A 332 16.23 10.85 34.58
C GLN A 332 15.95 12.29 35.04
N ASP A 333 15.08 13.00 34.34
CA ASP A 333 14.69 14.38 34.63
C ASP A 333 13.59 14.46 35.71
N GLU A 334 13.23 13.34 36.35
CA GLU A 334 12.20 13.23 37.40
C GLU A 334 10.82 13.76 36.98
N VAL A 335 10.49 13.67 35.68
CA VAL A 335 9.16 14.01 35.15
C VAL A 335 8.19 12.88 35.42
N ILE A 336 8.65 11.63 35.28
CA ILE A 336 7.90 10.41 35.57
C ILE A 336 8.74 9.47 36.45
N ASP A 337 8.09 8.61 37.22
CA ASP A 337 8.75 7.53 37.96
C ASP A 337 9.08 6.32 37.07
N GLU A 338 9.68 5.30 37.67
CA GLU A 338 10.02 4.01 37.02
C GLU A 338 8.80 3.19 36.56
N ASN A 339 7.60 3.53 37.01
CA ASN A 339 6.33 2.92 36.58
C ASN A 339 5.60 3.76 35.52
N GLY A 340 6.19 4.90 35.11
CA GLY A 340 5.62 5.81 34.13
C GLY A 340 4.57 6.76 34.70
N THR A 341 4.47 6.86 36.03
CA THR A 341 3.57 7.79 36.73
C THR A 341 4.19 9.19 36.73
N PRO A 342 3.46 10.22 36.28
CA PRO A 342 3.94 11.60 36.40
C PRO A 342 4.20 11.99 37.86
N MET A 343 5.39 12.52 38.12
CA MET A 343 5.80 12.99 39.47
C MET A 343 4.98 14.21 39.90
N LYS A 344 4.59 15.04 38.94
CA LYS A 344 3.68 16.17 39.11
C LYS A 344 2.88 16.42 37.84
N LYS A 345 1.72 17.04 37.99
CA LYS A 345 0.94 17.54 36.85
C LYS A 345 1.58 18.82 36.35
N GLU A 346 2.20 18.77 35.18
CA GLU A 346 2.86 19.92 34.58
C GLU A 346 2.79 19.87 33.06
N VAL A 347 3.12 20.98 32.42
CA VAL A 347 3.32 21.04 30.97
C VAL A 347 4.79 20.81 30.68
N ILE A 348 5.07 19.75 29.93
CA ILE A 348 6.41 19.42 29.45
C ILE A 348 6.54 19.68 27.96
N GLN A 349 7.78 19.87 27.53
CA GLN A 349 8.12 20.02 26.12
C GLN A 349 9.39 19.22 25.84
N LEU A 350 9.25 18.11 25.12
CA LEU A 350 10.37 17.19 24.84
C LEU A 350 11.45 17.82 23.95
N ASN A 351 11.02 18.70 23.04
CA ASN A 351 11.89 19.51 22.19
C ASN A 351 11.26 20.90 21.97
N PRO A 352 12.06 21.99 21.90
CA PRO A 352 11.55 23.35 21.65
C PRO A 352 10.65 23.52 20.43
N GLN A 353 10.77 22.66 19.41
CA GLN A 353 9.98 22.67 18.19
C GLN A 353 8.75 21.73 18.26
N MET A 354 8.67 20.87 19.28
CA MET A 354 7.48 20.07 19.58
C MET A 354 6.44 20.88 20.33
N THR A 355 5.18 20.49 20.19
CA THR A 355 4.10 21.14 20.94
C THR A 355 4.17 20.74 22.42
N PRO A 356 4.08 21.70 23.36
CA PRO A 356 4.01 21.38 24.77
C PRO A 356 2.79 20.49 25.08
N MET A 357 2.96 19.56 26.02
CA MET A 357 1.93 18.61 26.43
C MET A 357 1.87 18.48 27.96
N ASP A 358 0.67 18.29 28.49
CA ASP A 358 0.48 18.01 29.90
C ASP A 358 0.92 16.56 30.19
N THR A 359 1.55 16.30 31.33
CA THR A 359 1.99 14.95 31.71
C THR A 359 0.82 13.96 31.81
N SER A 360 -0.41 14.43 32.06
CA SER A 360 -1.61 13.59 32.08
C SER A 360 -2.03 13.03 30.71
N ILE A 361 -1.52 13.59 29.61
CA ILE A 361 -1.83 13.11 28.25
C ILE A 361 -0.72 12.25 27.65
N LEU A 362 0.25 11.82 28.46
CA LEU A 362 1.26 10.85 28.03
C LEU A 362 0.56 9.56 27.57
N PRO A 363 0.96 8.94 26.43
CA PRO A 363 0.21 7.84 25.82
C PRO A 363 -0.02 6.59 26.69
N TRP A 364 0.74 6.40 27.76
CA TRP A 364 0.54 5.30 28.72
C TRP A 364 -0.31 5.69 29.92
N CYS A 365 -0.41 6.99 30.26
CA CYS A 365 -1.20 7.49 31.39
C CYS A 365 -2.71 7.51 31.10
N CYS A 366 -3.09 7.45 29.82
CA CYS A 366 -4.50 7.54 29.40
C CYS A 366 -5.17 6.17 29.25
N LEU A 367 -4.75 5.18 30.03
CA LEU A 367 -5.33 3.82 30.06
C LEU A 367 -6.32 3.69 31.23
N ARG A 368 -7.28 2.77 31.12
CA ARG A 368 -8.46 2.74 32.01
C ARG A 368 -8.19 2.23 33.43
N ASP A 369 -7.14 1.45 33.64
CA ASP A 369 -6.81 0.85 34.92
C ASP A 369 -5.28 0.79 35.16
N GLU A 370 -4.89 0.88 36.43
CA GLU A 370 -3.48 0.96 36.86
C GLU A 370 -2.67 -0.30 36.50
N TYR A 371 -3.30 -1.48 36.58
CA TYR A 371 -2.66 -2.74 36.23
C TYR A 371 -2.28 -2.79 34.74
N THR A 372 -3.23 -2.45 33.86
CA THR A 372 -2.99 -2.34 32.42
C THR A 372 -1.99 -1.23 32.11
N GLN A 373 -2.07 -0.09 32.78
CA GLN A 373 -1.11 1.01 32.61
C GLN A 373 0.33 0.56 32.87
N LYS A 374 0.57 -0.11 34.01
CA LYS A 374 1.91 -0.58 34.37
C LYS A 374 2.45 -1.61 33.38
N ILE A 375 1.62 -2.56 32.95
CA ILE A 375 2.03 -3.57 31.95
C ILE A 375 2.35 -2.92 30.61
N MET A 376 1.49 -2.01 30.14
CA MET A 376 1.70 -1.33 28.86
C MET A 376 2.93 -0.43 28.92
N PHE A 377 3.16 0.29 30.02
CA PHE A 377 4.35 1.11 30.19
C PHE A 377 5.63 0.26 30.15
N ASN A 378 5.67 -0.84 30.92
CA ASN A 378 6.81 -1.77 30.93
C ASN A 378 7.06 -2.39 29.56
N TYR A 379 6.00 -2.66 28.81
CA TYR A 379 6.11 -3.17 27.45
C TYR A 379 6.63 -2.11 26.47
N MET A 380 6.15 -0.87 26.59
CA MET A 380 6.57 0.25 25.75
C MET A 380 8.03 0.63 26.00
N ILE A 381 8.49 0.69 27.26
CA ILE A 381 9.89 0.98 27.58
C ILE A 381 10.83 -0.10 27.04
N ALA A 382 10.48 -1.39 27.17
CA ALA A 382 11.27 -2.49 26.65
C ALA A 382 11.41 -2.42 25.11
N ASN A 383 10.31 -2.17 24.40
CA ASN A 383 10.34 -2.02 22.95
C ASN A 383 11.05 -0.74 22.49
N SER A 384 10.90 0.37 23.23
CA SER A 384 11.61 1.62 22.98
C SER A 384 13.13 1.42 23.06
N GLN A 385 13.61 0.71 24.09
CA GLN A 385 15.02 0.33 24.20
C GLN A 385 15.45 -0.61 23.06
N ALA A 386 14.64 -1.63 22.76
CA ALA A 386 14.95 -2.59 21.70
C ALA A 386 14.97 -1.98 20.29
N THR A 387 14.26 -0.87 20.08
CA THR A 387 14.24 -0.12 18.81
C THR A 387 15.62 0.40 18.41
N SER A 388 16.54 0.58 19.37
CA SER A 388 17.95 0.90 19.08
C SER A 388 18.68 -0.18 18.26
N ASN A 389 18.15 -1.40 18.20
CA ASN A 389 18.67 -2.47 17.34
C ASN A 389 18.19 -2.39 15.89
N ALA A 390 17.28 -1.48 15.56
CA ALA A 390 16.88 -1.24 14.18
C ALA A 390 17.95 -0.43 13.45
N GLU A 391 18.33 -0.86 12.25
CA GLU A 391 19.20 -0.08 11.37
C GLU A 391 18.43 1.02 10.64
N MET A 392 17.10 0.87 10.52
CA MET A 392 16.22 1.89 9.93
C MET A 392 14.87 1.94 10.64
N ILE A 393 14.36 3.15 10.86
CA ILE A 393 13.03 3.39 11.44
C ILE A 393 12.20 4.14 10.41
N ILE A 394 11.06 3.58 10.06
CA ILE A 394 10.09 4.22 9.17
C ILE A 394 8.77 4.46 9.91
N CYS A 395 8.01 5.47 9.50
CA CYS A 395 6.70 5.74 10.09
C CYS A 395 5.63 6.09 9.03
N ASN A 396 4.37 5.79 9.35
CA ASN A 396 3.23 6.12 8.51
C ASN A 396 2.80 7.58 8.68
N SER A 397 3.69 8.50 8.31
CA SER A 397 3.49 9.96 8.32
C SER A 397 4.22 10.58 7.13
N PHE A 398 4.04 11.88 6.88
CA PHE A 398 4.73 12.62 5.82
C PHE A 398 5.46 13.85 6.35
N GLU A 399 6.56 14.23 5.68
CA GLU A 399 7.51 15.23 6.16
C GLU A 399 6.86 16.55 6.59
N MET A 400 5.93 17.09 5.80
CA MET A 400 5.28 18.36 6.09
C MET A 400 4.30 18.31 7.26
N LEU A 401 3.74 17.14 7.59
CA LEU A 401 2.75 16.97 8.65
C LEU A 401 3.36 17.15 10.04
N GLU A 402 4.56 16.58 10.23
CA GLU A 402 5.30 16.57 11.49
C GLU A 402 6.73 17.09 11.29
N LYS A 403 6.90 18.11 10.44
CA LYS A 403 8.20 18.68 10.04
C LYS A 403 9.19 18.95 11.19
N PRO A 404 8.77 19.53 12.33
CA PRO A 404 9.65 19.69 13.48
C PRO A 404 10.31 18.38 13.94
N ILE A 405 9.54 17.28 13.97
CA ILE A 405 10.00 15.97 14.41
C ILE A 405 11.06 15.43 13.46
N PHE A 406 10.79 15.43 12.16
CA PHE A 406 11.72 14.87 11.18
C PHE A 406 12.99 15.69 11.01
N LYS A 407 12.94 17.01 11.29
CA LYS A 407 14.13 17.85 11.33
C LYS A 407 15.04 17.52 12.52
N GLU A 408 14.46 17.24 13.68
CA GLU A 408 15.22 16.89 14.89
C GLU A 408 15.70 15.44 14.85
N LYS A 409 14.87 14.53 14.37
CA LYS A 409 15.10 13.07 14.34
C LYS A 409 15.15 12.58 12.89
N PRO A 410 16.17 12.97 12.10
CA PRO A 410 16.26 12.63 10.67
C PRO A 410 16.43 11.13 10.40
N TYR A 411 16.74 10.33 11.42
CA TYR A 411 16.82 8.87 11.34
C TYR A 411 15.44 8.19 11.32
N ILE A 412 14.35 8.93 11.58
CA ILE A 412 12.98 8.44 11.42
C ILE A 412 12.48 8.88 10.04
N LEU A 413 12.27 7.93 9.13
CA LEU A 413 11.86 8.24 7.76
C LEU A 413 10.33 8.22 7.62
N PRO A 414 9.69 9.34 7.26
CA PRO A 414 8.27 9.35 6.91
C PRO A 414 8.05 8.72 5.54
N VAL A 415 7.30 7.62 5.48
CA VAL A 415 6.97 6.91 4.22
C VAL A 415 5.48 6.99 3.87
N GLY A 416 4.68 7.61 4.76
CA GLY A 416 3.24 7.76 4.59
C GLY A 416 2.84 9.03 3.84
N PRO A 417 1.54 9.23 3.56
CA PRO A 417 0.55 8.16 3.56
C PRO A 417 0.93 7.11 2.51
N LEU A 418 0.85 5.84 2.89
CA LEU A 418 1.21 4.74 2.00
C LEU A 418 0.21 4.71 0.84
N HIS A 419 0.72 4.73 -0.39
CA HIS A 419 -0.08 4.65 -1.61
C HIS A 419 0.50 3.58 -2.51
N ASN A 420 -0.35 2.65 -2.94
CA ASN A 420 0.01 1.55 -3.81
C ASN A 420 -1.02 1.40 -4.95
N SER A 421 -0.57 0.93 -6.11
CA SER A 421 -1.39 0.58 -7.26
C SER A 421 -2.28 -0.65 -7.02
N PHE A 422 -1.98 -1.46 -6.01
CA PHE A 422 -2.79 -2.59 -5.57
C PHE A 422 -4.15 -2.20 -4.96
N GLU A 423 -4.39 -0.92 -4.62
CA GLU A 423 -5.68 -0.42 -4.11
C GLU A 423 -6.89 -0.89 -4.95
N SER A 424 -6.70 -1.09 -6.25
CA SER A 424 -7.76 -1.55 -7.16
C SER A 424 -7.85 -3.06 -7.33
N ILE A 425 -6.81 -3.83 -6.96
CA ILE A 425 -6.71 -5.30 -7.10
C ILE A 425 -7.05 -6.00 -5.79
N ARG A 426 -6.67 -5.38 -4.67
CA ARG A 426 -6.88 -5.90 -3.34
C ARG A 426 -8.36 -6.18 -3.13
N ASP A 427 -8.67 -7.33 -2.52
CA ASP A 427 -10.01 -7.55 -1.97
C ASP A 427 -10.31 -6.41 -0.99
N PRO A 428 -11.30 -5.56 -1.25
CA PRO A 428 -11.60 -4.40 -0.42
C PRO A 428 -11.98 -4.77 1.02
N ASN A 429 -12.30 -6.04 1.29
CA ASN A 429 -12.61 -6.52 2.64
C ASN A 429 -11.39 -7.13 3.35
N LEU A 430 -10.27 -7.37 2.65
CA LEU A 430 -9.07 -7.98 3.24
C LEU A 430 -8.49 -7.08 4.33
N CYS A 431 -8.15 -7.63 5.49
CA CYS A 431 -7.66 -6.91 6.67
C CYS A 431 -8.67 -6.03 7.40
N HIS A 432 -9.92 -5.94 6.94
CA HIS A 432 -10.99 -5.34 7.71
C HIS A 432 -11.61 -6.39 8.61
N PHE A 433 -11.66 -6.12 9.91
CA PHE A 433 -12.18 -7.09 10.88
C PHE A 433 -13.71 -7.20 10.84
N TRP A 434 -14.36 -6.33 10.08
CA TRP A 434 -15.80 -6.20 9.95
C TRP A 434 -16.18 -6.07 8.48
N SER A 435 -17.33 -6.63 8.11
CA SER A 435 -17.84 -6.54 6.74
C SER A 435 -18.33 -5.13 6.42
N GLU A 436 -17.78 -4.51 5.37
CA GLU A 436 -18.15 -3.16 4.95
C GLU A 436 -19.57 -3.09 4.37
N ASP A 437 -20.37 -2.11 4.80
CA ASP A 437 -21.61 -1.76 4.11
C ASP A 437 -21.31 -0.92 2.86
N LYS A 438 -21.25 -1.59 1.71
CA LYS A 438 -20.98 -0.96 0.40
C LYS A 438 -22.08 -0.01 -0.05
N GLN A 439 -23.28 -0.09 0.52
CA GLN A 439 -24.38 0.81 0.19
C GLN A 439 -24.20 2.21 0.81
N CYS A 440 -23.23 2.40 1.72
CA CYS A 440 -22.85 3.73 2.24
C CYS A 440 -22.56 4.71 1.10
N ILE A 441 -21.79 4.29 0.10
CA ILE A 441 -21.39 5.17 -1.00
C ILE A 441 -22.59 5.56 -1.87
N ALA A 442 -23.48 4.59 -2.15
CA ALA A 442 -24.71 4.87 -2.91
C ALA A 442 -25.64 5.85 -2.18
N TRP A 443 -25.64 5.83 -0.84
CA TRP A 443 -26.37 6.80 -0.03
C TRP A 443 -25.69 8.18 -0.05
N LEU A 444 -24.36 8.24 0.11
CA LEU A 444 -23.59 9.49 0.04
C LEU A 444 -23.76 10.22 -1.31
N ASN A 445 -23.85 9.48 -2.41
CA ASN A 445 -24.09 10.03 -3.75
C ASN A 445 -25.41 10.85 -3.87
N LYS A 446 -26.36 10.66 -2.95
CA LYS A 446 -27.65 11.38 -2.94
C LYS A 446 -27.60 12.71 -2.21
N HIS A 447 -26.48 13.04 -1.56
CA HIS A 447 -26.33 14.24 -0.76
C HIS A 447 -25.44 15.28 -1.44
N PRO A 448 -25.71 16.59 -1.25
CA PRO A 448 -24.86 17.65 -1.75
C PRO A 448 -23.41 17.55 -1.23
N ALA A 449 -22.49 18.22 -1.92
CA ALA A 449 -21.12 18.36 -1.44
C ALA A 449 -21.08 19.07 -0.08
N ASN A 450 -20.16 18.65 0.80
CA ASN A 450 -19.95 19.23 2.13
C ASN A 450 -21.22 19.33 3.01
N SER A 451 -22.11 18.34 2.94
CA SER A 451 -23.36 18.34 3.74
C SER A 451 -23.45 17.24 4.80
N VAL A 452 -22.70 16.15 4.64
CA VAL A 452 -22.82 14.94 5.47
C VAL A 452 -21.82 14.95 6.61
N ILE A 453 -22.30 14.69 7.82
CA ILE A 453 -21.47 14.48 9.01
C ILE A 453 -21.06 13.00 9.06
N TYR A 454 -19.76 12.70 9.03
CA TYR A 454 -19.28 11.33 9.21
C TYR A 454 -18.85 11.08 10.66
N VAL A 455 -19.32 9.99 11.27
CA VAL A 455 -19.04 9.65 12.67
C VAL A 455 -18.47 8.24 12.77
N ALA A 456 -17.24 8.11 13.25
CA ALA A 456 -16.62 6.81 13.53
C ALA A 456 -15.56 6.89 14.64
N PHE A 457 -15.64 5.95 15.59
CA PHE A 457 -14.77 5.92 16.78
C PHE A 457 -13.78 4.74 16.75
N GLY A 458 -13.34 4.33 15.56
CA GLY A 458 -12.34 3.27 15.38
C GLY A 458 -12.92 1.87 15.63
N SER A 459 -12.06 0.90 15.92
CA SER A 459 -12.41 -0.53 16.06
C SER A 459 -12.50 -1.03 17.50
N ILE A 460 -12.21 -0.20 18.50
CA ILE A 460 -12.06 -0.61 19.91
C ILE A 460 -12.75 0.29 20.94
N THR A 461 -13.27 1.44 20.55
CA THR A 461 -13.95 2.35 21.47
C THR A 461 -15.28 1.76 21.95
N ILE A 462 -15.54 1.85 23.26
CA ILE A 462 -16.80 1.43 23.90
C ILE A 462 -17.39 2.62 24.63
N PHE A 463 -18.67 2.91 24.33
CA PHE A 463 -19.50 3.92 24.97
C PHE A 463 -20.29 3.35 26.14
N ASN A 464 -20.54 4.18 27.14
CA ASN A 464 -21.67 3.93 28.04
C ASN A 464 -22.98 4.35 27.35
N ASN A 465 -24.11 3.80 27.79
CA ASN A 465 -25.40 4.04 27.14
C ASN A 465 -25.83 5.52 27.15
N LYS A 466 -25.56 6.23 28.24
CA LYS A 466 -25.91 7.66 28.37
C LYS A 466 -25.20 8.48 27.29
N GLN A 467 -23.89 8.26 27.12
CA GLN A 467 -23.10 8.97 26.12
C GLN A 467 -23.50 8.60 24.68
N PHE A 468 -23.87 7.34 24.45
CA PHE A 468 -24.40 6.89 23.15
C PHE A 468 -25.72 7.61 22.81
N GLN A 469 -26.63 7.75 23.78
CA GLN A 469 -27.89 8.45 23.61
C GLN A 469 -27.70 9.95 23.36
N GLU A 470 -26.81 10.62 24.10
CA GLU A 470 -26.48 12.03 23.85
C GLU A 470 -25.95 12.27 22.44
N LEU A 471 -25.08 11.38 21.93
CA LEU A 471 -24.62 11.46 20.54
C LEU A 471 -25.76 11.28 19.53
N ALA A 472 -26.63 10.30 19.75
CA ALA A 472 -27.80 10.08 18.88
C ALA A 472 -28.71 11.31 18.86
N LEU A 473 -29.03 11.87 20.04
CA LEU A 473 -29.82 13.10 20.16
C LEU A 473 -29.12 14.32 19.55
N GLY A 474 -27.79 14.41 19.64
CA GLY A 474 -27.00 15.46 19.00
C GLY A 474 -27.07 15.38 17.48
N LEU A 475 -26.95 14.18 16.91
CA LEU A 475 -27.11 13.95 15.46
C LEU A 475 -28.52 14.29 14.98
N GLU A 476 -29.54 13.93 15.76
CA GLU A 476 -30.93 14.29 15.48
C GLU A 476 -31.12 15.82 15.49
N LEU A 477 -30.60 16.49 16.51
CA LEU A 477 -30.71 17.94 16.74
C LEU A 477 -30.11 18.76 15.58
N MET A 478 -29.02 18.27 14.99
CA MET A 478 -28.34 18.98 13.90
C MET A 478 -29.18 19.12 12.63
N ASN A 479 -30.23 18.30 12.48
CA ASN A 479 -31.08 18.28 11.28
C ASN A 479 -30.28 18.28 9.96
N ARG A 480 -29.17 17.53 9.94
CA ARG A 480 -28.25 17.41 8.81
C ARG A 480 -28.09 15.94 8.44
N PRO A 481 -27.72 15.65 7.18
CA PRO A 481 -27.35 14.30 6.80
C PRO A 481 -26.17 13.78 7.63
N PHE A 482 -26.24 12.54 8.10
CA PHE A 482 -25.13 11.91 8.81
C PHE A 482 -24.97 10.43 8.48
N LEU A 483 -23.71 9.98 8.44
CA LEU A 483 -23.33 8.58 8.35
C LEU A 483 -22.59 8.18 9.63
N TRP A 484 -23.17 7.28 10.41
CA TRP A 484 -22.65 6.85 11.70
C TRP A 484 -22.30 5.36 11.70
N VAL A 485 -21.03 5.06 11.99
CA VAL A 485 -20.57 3.69 12.23
C VAL A 485 -20.90 3.26 13.66
N VAL A 486 -21.80 2.29 13.79
CA VAL A 486 -22.29 1.73 15.05
C VAL A 486 -21.94 0.25 15.11
N ARG A 487 -20.80 -0.08 15.74
CA ARG A 487 -20.37 -1.48 15.86
C ARG A 487 -21.26 -2.25 16.84
N PRO A 488 -21.50 -3.56 16.62
CA PRO A 488 -22.28 -4.39 17.56
C PRO A 488 -21.71 -4.43 18.99
N ASP A 489 -20.41 -4.18 19.14
CA ASP A 489 -19.69 -4.19 20.43
C ASP A 489 -19.45 -2.80 21.03
N MET A 490 -20.11 -1.76 20.49
CA MET A 490 -19.86 -0.37 20.88
C MET A 490 -20.48 0.01 22.23
N THR A 491 -21.39 -0.81 22.75
CA THR A 491 -21.94 -0.74 24.13
C THR A 491 -21.59 -2.02 24.88
N ASN A 492 -21.60 -1.99 26.23
CA ASN A 492 -21.29 -3.17 27.04
C ASN A 492 -22.13 -4.37 26.56
N LYS A 493 -21.47 -5.54 26.41
CA LYS A 493 -21.92 -6.80 25.76
C LYS A 493 -23.34 -7.31 26.10
N SER A 494 -24.03 -6.72 27.08
CA SER A 494 -25.37 -7.06 27.53
C SER A 494 -26.49 -6.11 27.07
N ILE A 495 -26.18 -5.00 26.40
CA ILE A 495 -27.20 -4.01 26.01
C ILE A 495 -27.01 -3.68 24.53
N ASN A 496 -27.92 -4.18 23.68
CA ASN A 496 -28.12 -3.67 22.32
C ASN A 496 -28.06 -2.15 22.37
N CYS A 497 -27.26 -1.52 21.51
CA CYS A 497 -27.16 -0.07 21.38
C CYS A 497 -28.56 0.54 21.45
N THR A 498 -28.92 1.10 22.61
CA THR A 498 -30.31 1.49 22.86
C THR A 498 -30.44 2.91 22.38
N TYR A 499 -30.68 3.05 21.08
CA TYR A 499 -31.09 4.31 20.51
C TYR A 499 -32.24 4.90 21.34
N PRO A 500 -32.34 6.24 21.43
CA PRO A 500 -33.54 6.86 21.99
C PRO A 500 -34.79 6.31 21.31
N SER A 501 -35.87 6.11 22.06
CA SER A 501 -37.12 5.56 21.52
C SER A 501 -37.56 6.32 20.27
N GLY A 502 -37.80 5.62 19.16
CA GLY A 502 -38.22 6.20 17.88
C GLY A 502 -37.14 6.94 17.08
N PHE A 503 -35.86 6.88 17.49
CA PHE A 503 -34.77 7.65 16.88
C PHE A 503 -34.59 7.31 15.40
N GLU A 504 -34.56 6.01 15.07
CA GLU A 504 -34.30 5.56 13.70
C GLU A 504 -35.37 6.06 12.73
N GLU A 505 -36.64 6.03 13.14
CA GLU A 505 -37.75 6.56 12.36
C GLU A 505 -37.66 8.08 12.18
N ARG A 506 -37.27 8.81 13.23
CA ARG A 506 -37.15 10.29 13.18
C ARG A 506 -36.00 10.78 12.31
N VAL A 507 -34.98 9.95 12.08
CA VAL A 507 -33.82 10.30 11.25
C VAL A 507 -33.77 9.56 9.91
N ALA A 508 -34.75 8.70 9.60
CA ALA A 508 -34.70 7.80 8.44
C ALA A 508 -34.47 8.47 7.08
N ASP A 509 -34.85 9.75 6.94
CA ASP A 509 -34.69 10.54 5.73
C ASP A 509 -33.27 11.13 5.54
N ARG A 510 -32.48 11.22 6.62
CA ARG A 510 -31.18 11.94 6.64
C ARG A 510 -30.05 11.21 7.39
N GLY A 511 -30.36 10.19 8.18
CA GLY A 511 -29.42 9.42 8.95
C GLY A 511 -29.18 8.05 8.32
N ARG A 512 -27.94 7.60 8.34
CA ARG A 512 -27.57 6.22 8.00
C ARG A 512 -26.66 5.64 9.08
N MET A 513 -27.13 4.59 9.76
CA MET A 513 -26.35 3.83 10.72
C MET A 513 -25.87 2.54 10.08
N VAL A 514 -24.59 2.22 10.20
CA VAL A 514 -23.98 1.02 9.61
C VAL A 514 -23.06 0.33 10.60
N GLY A 515 -22.96 -1.00 10.54
CA GLY A 515 -22.05 -1.76 11.40
C GLY A 515 -20.57 -1.43 11.15
N TRP A 516 -20.23 -1.24 9.88
CA TRP A 516 -18.89 -0.88 9.43
C TRP A 516 -18.96 -0.17 8.06
N SER A 517 -18.07 0.78 7.81
CA SER A 517 -18.07 1.56 6.55
C SER A 517 -16.73 1.43 5.82
N PRO A 518 -16.72 1.57 4.48
CA PRO A 518 -15.48 1.70 3.70
C PRO A 518 -14.86 3.08 3.93
N GLN A 519 -14.29 3.31 5.12
CA GLN A 519 -13.93 4.63 5.64
C GLN A 519 -13.06 5.45 4.66
N GLN A 520 -12.08 4.82 4.02
CA GLN A 520 -11.23 5.50 3.03
C GLN A 520 -12.04 6.09 1.86
N LYS A 521 -13.04 5.34 1.37
CA LYS A 521 -13.94 5.80 0.30
C LYS A 521 -14.93 6.85 0.81
N VAL A 522 -15.42 6.68 2.04
CA VAL A 522 -16.32 7.65 2.70
C VAL A 522 -15.61 8.99 2.85
N LEU A 523 -14.41 9.03 3.46
CA LEU A 523 -13.66 10.27 3.69
C LEU A 523 -13.22 10.96 2.39
N LYS A 524 -13.04 10.21 1.30
CA LYS A 524 -12.76 10.75 -0.03
C LYS A 524 -14.00 11.34 -0.72
N HIS A 525 -15.20 11.00 -0.25
CA HIS A 525 -16.45 11.36 -0.90
C HIS A 525 -16.76 12.87 -0.73
N PRO A 526 -17.11 13.60 -1.80
CA PRO A 526 -17.32 15.05 -1.75
C PRO A 526 -18.47 15.51 -0.85
N ALA A 527 -19.42 14.61 -0.54
CA ALA A 527 -20.52 14.91 0.37
C ALA A 527 -20.08 15.08 1.84
N ILE A 528 -18.92 14.54 2.24
CA ILE A 528 -18.47 14.64 3.64
C ILE A 528 -18.08 16.08 3.97
N ALA A 529 -18.72 16.62 5.01
CA ALA A 529 -18.50 17.97 5.51
C ALA A 529 -17.44 18.00 6.62
N CYS A 530 -17.50 17.03 7.54
CA CYS A 530 -16.58 16.90 8.66
C CYS A 530 -16.55 15.46 9.18
N PHE A 531 -15.54 15.17 9.99
CA PHE A 531 -15.31 13.87 10.59
C PHE A 531 -15.27 13.95 12.12
N ILE A 532 -16.26 13.36 12.78
CA ILE A 532 -16.26 13.13 14.22
C ILE A 532 -15.46 11.86 14.47
N SER A 533 -14.32 12.00 15.14
CA SER A 533 -13.34 10.94 15.24
C SER A 533 -12.75 10.82 16.63
N HIS A 534 -12.45 9.58 17.01
CA HIS A 534 -11.61 9.25 18.16
C HIS A 534 -10.13 9.63 18.00
N CYS A 535 -9.71 10.19 16.86
CA CYS A 535 -8.34 10.65 16.61
C CYS A 535 -7.28 9.54 16.56
N GLY A 536 -7.66 8.28 16.30
CA GLY A 536 -6.68 7.23 15.98
C GLY A 536 -5.88 7.58 14.71
N TRP A 537 -4.58 7.28 14.71
CA TRP A 537 -3.67 7.84 13.69
C TRP A 537 -4.03 7.50 12.24
N ASN A 538 -4.42 6.26 11.95
CA ASN A 538 -4.84 5.90 10.58
C ASN A 538 -6.03 6.73 10.11
N SER A 539 -7.04 6.91 10.97
CA SER A 539 -8.21 7.75 10.66
C SER A 539 -7.83 9.23 10.53
N THR A 540 -6.84 9.69 11.31
CA THR A 540 -6.28 11.03 11.20
C THR A 540 -5.61 11.24 9.84
N ILE A 541 -4.74 10.31 9.41
CA ILE A 541 -4.07 10.37 8.10
C ILE A 541 -5.11 10.32 6.96
N GLU A 542 -6.12 9.45 7.06
CA GLU A 542 -7.19 9.34 6.06
C GLU A 542 -8.03 10.61 5.94
N GLY A 543 -8.35 11.29 7.05
CA GLY A 543 -9.06 12.57 7.00
C GLY A 543 -8.18 13.72 6.49
N VAL A 544 -6.91 13.78 6.94
CA VAL A 544 -5.94 14.78 6.48
C VAL A 544 -5.70 14.70 4.98
N ARG A 545 -5.43 13.49 4.44
CA ARG A 545 -5.17 13.31 3.00
C ARG A 545 -6.40 13.64 2.13
N ASN A 546 -7.60 13.63 2.72
CA ASN A 546 -8.83 14.00 2.01
C ASN A 546 -9.30 15.44 2.31
N GLY A 547 -8.60 16.17 3.17
CA GLY A 547 -8.89 17.57 3.48
C GLY A 547 -10.15 17.75 4.33
N VAL A 548 -10.51 16.72 5.11
CA VAL A 548 -11.74 16.72 5.92
C VAL A 548 -11.45 17.33 7.30
N PRO A 549 -12.22 18.35 7.74
CA PRO A 549 -12.11 18.90 9.09
C PRO A 549 -12.50 17.90 10.17
N PHE A 550 -11.88 18.02 11.34
CA PHE A 550 -12.10 17.09 12.45
C PHE A 550 -12.90 17.71 13.59
N LEU A 551 -13.74 16.88 14.19
CA LEU A 551 -14.27 17.10 15.53
C LEU A 551 -13.78 15.95 16.43
N CYS A 552 -12.81 16.28 17.28
CA CYS A 552 -12.03 15.34 18.06
C CYS A 552 -12.79 14.88 19.31
N TRP A 553 -12.78 13.56 19.50
CA TRP A 553 -13.36 12.86 20.65
C TRP A 553 -12.46 11.69 21.09
N PRO A 554 -11.24 11.95 21.58
CA PRO A 554 -10.28 10.92 21.96
C PRO A 554 -10.71 10.16 23.22
N TYR A 555 -10.28 8.91 23.34
CA TYR A 555 -10.60 8.03 24.47
C TYR A 555 -9.38 7.61 25.28
N PHE A 556 -8.28 7.22 24.62
CA PHE A 556 -7.12 6.66 25.30
C PHE A 556 -5.85 6.79 24.47
N SER A 557 -4.73 6.53 25.12
CA SER A 557 -3.39 6.50 24.55
C SER A 557 -3.02 7.70 23.66
N ASP A 558 -2.45 7.48 22.48
CA ASP A 558 -1.96 8.50 21.57
C ASP A 558 -3.06 9.43 21.01
N GLN A 559 -4.34 9.07 21.14
CA GLN A 559 -5.47 9.84 20.61
C GLN A 559 -5.54 11.27 21.19
N LEU A 560 -5.17 11.45 22.46
CA LEU A 560 -5.13 12.76 23.10
C LEU A 560 -4.00 13.63 22.54
N LEU A 561 -2.85 13.03 22.24
CA LEU A 561 -1.76 13.71 21.55
C LEU A 561 -2.17 14.06 20.11
N ASN A 562 -2.78 13.13 19.38
CA ASN A 562 -3.29 13.34 18.03
C ASN A 562 -4.33 14.48 17.99
N GLN A 563 -5.24 14.54 18.97
CA GLN A 563 -6.17 15.66 19.12
C GLN A 563 -5.43 17.00 19.25
N ARG A 564 -4.33 17.08 20.00
CA ARG A 564 -3.56 18.33 20.12
C ARG A 564 -2.93 18.73 18.81
N TYR A 565 -2.38 17.79 18.04
CA TYR A 565 -1.91 18.06 16.69
C TYR A 565 -3.02 18.64 15.81
N ILE A 566 -4.19 17.99 15.80
CA ILE A 566 -5.35 18.42 15.02
C ILE A 566 -5.82 19.84 15.42
N THR A 567 -5.96 20.10 16.72
CA THR A 567 -6.65 21.31 17.23
C THR A 567 -5.72 22.49 17.49
N LYS A 568 -4.43 22.26 17.82
CA LYS A 568 -3.49 23.32 18.24
C LYS A 568 -2.37 23.54 17.23
N VAL A 569 -1.89 22.48 16.58
CA VAL A 569 -0.75 22.55 15.64
C VAL A 569 -1.24 22.84 14.23
N TRP A 570 -2.02 21.92 13.67
CA TRP A 570 -2.58 22.02 12.33
C TRP A 570 -3.81 22.92 12.29
N LYS A 571 -4.53 23.01 13.42
CA LYS A 571 -5.76 23.79 13.58
C LYS A 571 -6.80 23.43 12.51
N ILE A 572 -6.93 22.15 12.18
CA ILE A 572 -7.87 21.62 11.19
C ILE A 572 -9.13 21.03 11.85
N GLY A 573 -9.34 21.31 13.12
CA GLY A 573 -10.46 20.77 13.86
C GLY A 573 -10.59 21.33 15.26
N LEU A 574 -11.62 20.86 15.94
CA LEU A 574 -11.98 21.24 17.30
C LEU A 574 -12.04 20.01 18.19
N SER A 575 -12.11 20.21 19.50
CA SER A 575 -12.38 19.14 20.46
C SER A 575 -13.70 19.40 21.19
N PHE A 576 -14.43 18.34 21.50
CA PHE A 576 -15.51 18.43 22.46
C PHE A 576 -14.99 18.72 23.86
N VAL A 577 -15.82 19.39 24.66
CA VAL A 577 -15.58 19.63 26.09
C VAL A 577 -16.66 18.88 26.87
N PRO A 578 -16.31 17.79 27.57
CA PRO A 578 -17.27 17.12 28.44
C PRO A 578 -17.65 18.01 29.64
N ASP A 579 -18.82 17.77 30.19
CA ASP A 579 -19.25 18.35 31.47
C ASP A 579 -18.44 17.79 32.66
N GLU A 580 -18.77 18.24 33.87
CA GLU A 580 -18.13 17.80 35.11
C GLU A 580 -18.23 16.29 35.38
N ASN A 581 -19.19 15.61 34.74
CA ASN A 581 -19.41 14.16 34.84
C ASN A 581 -18.76 13.39 33.69
N GLY A 582 -17.99 14.05 32.83
CA GLY A 582 -17.37 13.43 31.66
C GLY A 582 -18.32 13.20 30.49
N LEU A 583 -19.53 13.77 30.51
CA LEU A 583 -20.53 13.60 29.46
C LEU A 583 -20.46 14.74 28.45
N ILE A 584 -20.44 14.39 27.16
CA ILE A 584 -20.62 15.35 26.08
C ILE A 584 -22.11 15.37 25.72
N SER A 585 -22.78 16.50 25.97
CA SER A 585 -24.21 16.63 25.72
C SER A 585 -24.53 16.84 24.24
N LYS A 586 -25.78 16.61 23.86
CA LYS A 586 -26.30 16.92 22.52
C LYS A 586 -26.15 18.41 22.15
N GLU A 587 -26.20 19.34 23.10
CA GLU A 587 -26.00 20.77 22.87
C GLU A 587 -24.53 21.12 22.58
N GLU A 588 -23.59 20.56 23.35
CA GLU A 588 -22.16 20.65 23.06
C GLU A 588 -21.86 20.02 21.70
N PHE A 589 -22.46 18.86 21.40
CA PHE A 589 -22.35 18.23 20.09
C PHE A 589 -22.77 19.18 18.97
N GLY A 590 -23.99 19.72 19.08
CA GLY A 590 -24.57 20.52 18.02
C GLY A 590 -23.83 21.85 17.81
N SER A 591 -23.49 22.54 18.89
CA SER A 591 -22.77 23.81 18.83
C SER A 591 -21.38 23.67 18.22
N LYS A 592 -20.62 22.62 18.58
CA LYS A 592 -19.29 22.38 18.01
C LYS A 592 -19.33 22.00 16.54
N VAL A 593 -20.30 21.18 16.12
CA VAL A 593 -20.48 20.86 14.70
C VAL A 593 -20.80 22.13 13.92
N GLN A 594 -21.72 22.95 14.42
CA GLN A 594 -22.06 24.21 13.76
C GLN A 594 -20.84 25.12 13.63
N TYR A 595 -20.12 25.36 14.73
CA TYR A 595 -18.93 26.22 14.73
C TYR A 595 -17.84 25.69 13.79
N LEU A 596 -17.62 24.37 13.75
CA LEU A 596 -16.66 23.75 12.82
C LEU A 596 -17.00 24.02 11.35
N LEU A 597 -18.27 23.92 10.98
CA LEU A 597 -18.73 24.07 9.60
C LEU A 597 -18.77 25.54 9.16
N GLU A 598 -18.86 26.49 10.09
CA GLU A 598 -18.83 27.94 9.81
C GLU A 598 -17.40 28.50 9.72
N ASP A 599 -16.41 27.83 10.32
CA ASP A 599 -15.00 28.25 10.30
C ASP A 599 -14.31 27.92 8.96
N LYS A 600 -14.26 28.93 8.09
CA LYS A 600 -13.59 28.85 6.78
C LYS A 600 -12.09 28.64 6.87
N ASP A 601 -11.44 29.08 7.94
CA ASP A 601 -9.99 28.95 8.09
C ASP A 601 -9.60 27.52 8.44
N ILE A 602 -10.41 26.82 9.25
CA ILE A 602 -10.26 25.37 9.49
C ILE A 602 -10.34 24.61 8.17
N MET A 603 -11.33 24.93 7.33
CA MET A 603 -11.49 24.29 6.02
C MET A 603 -10.30 24.58 5.11
N ALA A 604 -9.85 25.83 5.02
CA ALA A 604 -8.70 26.22 4.21
C ALA A 604 -7.41 25.49 4.63
N ARG A 605 -7.15 25.38 5.94
CA ARG A 605 -6.00 24.63 6.47
C ARG A 605 -6.11 23.12 6.19
N SER A 606 -7.31 22.57 6.28
CA SER A 606 -7.57 21.15 5.96
C SER A 606 -7.23 20.86 4.49
N GLN A 607 -7.68 21.71 3.57
CA GLN A 607 -7.37 21.59 2.15
C GLN A 607 -5.88 21.82 1.85
N ALA A 608 -5.20 22.72 2.57
CA ALA A 608 -3.77 22.92 2.44
C ALA A 608 -2.97 21.66 2.83
N LEU A 609 -3.33 21.00 3.94
CA LEU A 609 -2.68 19.74 4.35
C LEU A 609 -2.94 18.60 3.37
N LYS A 610 -4.14 18.51 2.79
CA LYS A 610 -4.40 17.59 1.68
C LYS A 610 -3.44 17.82 0.51
N ASN A 611 -3.27 19.07 0.09
CA ASN A 611 -2.34 19.38 -1.00
C ASN A 611 -0.89 18.97 -0.67
N PHE A 612 -0.44 19.18 0.57
CA PHE A 612 0.89 18.72 1.01
C PHE A 612 1.01 17.19 1.01
N SER A 613 -0.05 16.49 1.42
CA SER A 613 -0.14 15.03 1.32
C SER A 613 -0.03 14.56 -0.13
N ASP A 614 -0.77 15.17 -1.06
CA ASP A 614 -0.71 14.83 -2.49
C ASP A 614 0.70 15.06 -3.08
N ILE A 615 1.38 16.15 -2.66
CA ILE A 615 2.76 16.45 -3.03
C ILE A 615 3.78 15.45 -2.44
N SER A 616 3.51 14.88 -1.27
CA SER A 616 4.46 13.94 -0.68
C SER A 616 4.46 12.59 -1.41
N VAL A 617 3.33 12.19 -2.00
CA VAL A 617 3.15 10.90 -2.69
C VAL A 617 3.28 10.95 -4.21
N MET A 618 3.37 12.13 -4.83
CA MET A 618 3.62 12.24 -6.28
C MET A 618 5.04 11.77 -6.65
N LYS A 619 5.29 11.57 -7.95
CA LYS A 619 6.62 11.20 -8.47
C LYS A 619 7.66 12.23 -8.03
N GLY A 620 8.67 11.79 -7.27
CA GLY A 620 9.72 12.66 -6.72
C GLY A 620 9.35 13.35 -5.39
N GLY A 621 8.15 13.12 -4.87
CA GLY A 621 7.73 13.53 -3.53
C GLY A 621 8.52 12.84 -2.42
N SER A 622 8.51 13.43 -1.22
CA SER A 622 9.34 12.97 -0.10
C SER A 622 9.00 11.57 0.39
N SER A 623 7.71 11.21 0.47
CA SER A 623 7.28 9.87 0.90
C SER A 623 7.73 8.79 -0.07
N ILE A 624 7.61 9.02 -1.38
CA ILE A 624 8.08 8.08 -2.41
C ILE A 624 9.61 7.94 -2.38
N LYS A 625 10.33 9.05 -2.20
CA LYS A 625 11.80 9.03 -2.04
C LYS A 625 12.21 8.21 -0.82
N ASN A 626 11.61 8.47 0.34
CA ASN A 626 11.91 7.74 1.58
C ASN A 626 11.58 6.25 1.48
N LEU A 627 10.47 5.92 0.82
CA LEU A 627 10.09 4.53 0.57
C LEU A 627 11.07 3.82 -0.38
N ASN A 628 11.61 4.54 -1.36
CA ASN A 628 12.67 4.00 -2.23
C ASN A 628 13.99 3.85 -1.46
N THR A 629 14.37 4.82 -0.63
CA THR A 629 15.53 4.70 0.28
C THR A 629 15.40 3.47 1.17
N PHE A 630 14.21 3.25 1.74
CA PHE A 630 13.92 2.05 2.53
C PHE A 630 14.03 0.76 1.72
N ALA A 631 13.51 0.76 0.49
CA ALA A 631 13.65 -0.38 -0.42
C ALA A 631 15.11 -0.65 -0.81
N ASP A 632 15.92 0.38 -1.03
CA ASP A 632 17.33 0.22 -1.36
C ASP A 632 18.12 -0.32 -0.17
N PHE A 633 17.88 0.22 1.04
CA PHE A 633 18.36 -0.36 2.30
C PHE A 633 18.02 -1.86 2.37
N ILE A 634 16.80 -2.25 2.09
CA ILE A 634 16.41 -3.67 2.09
C ILE A 634 17.24 -4.52 1.09
N ARG A 635 17.62 -3.96 -0.07
CA ARG A 635 18.31 -4.70 -1.15
C ARG A 635 19.80 -4.92 -0.91
N GLU A 636 20.46 -4.09 -0.11
CA GLU A 636 21.92 -4.11 0.08
C GLU A 636 22.49 -5.46 0.60
N ASN A 637 21.64 -6.42 0.99
CA ASN A 637 22.01 -7.78 1.43
C ASN A 637 21.64 -8.92 0.45
N ILE A 638 21.23 -8.60 -0.79
CA ILE A 638 21.03 -9.55 -1.90
C ILE A 638 22.34 -9.71 -2.65
#